data_AF-A0AAJ5NM85-F1
#
_entry.id   AF-A0AAJ5NM85-F1
#
_cell.length_a   1.000
_cell.length_b   1.000
_cell.length_c   1.000
_cell.angle_alpha   90.00
_cell.angle_beta   90.00
_cell.angle_gamma   90.00
#
_symmetry.space_group_name_H-M   'P 1'
#
loop_
_entity.id
_entity.type
_entity.pdbx_description
1 polymer ?
#
loop_
_entity_poly.entity_id
_entity_poly.type
_entity_poly.pdbx_seq_one_letter_code
_entity_poly.pdbx_strand_id
1 'polypeptide(L)'
;MNVKTVKDEGDYYKFVGEFNDNFINILNDGTVSSTFDIYIPKTKNVSGLITSFQQLITEIRKNPSGTFKLANDISAENFELSSNSNSYLENIYFFGTLESDQGKNFTIYDLKKPLFDNLNNAKVQNLHFKNIKIKSTNYSQNVIGTVANNSINSKINNVHLSGEIRAARLVGGIIGSMDDNSVIKNSSFQGNIYSLQSAGGLSGSIQKRSSIEDSYANVNITSKLVNSDKLGGIVAELGSDSSLKNIVIEGNILNNGTDQFPNSGGLIGFITTNGTKDLPDTGVVQNIYAKIKTSRVRPIFGNFNKKNLFDYEKKVNNINFVENFSDESFPWLKLIDENTFHQFAKKWKWLNTKNNKLKTLNFSYLHGFQENFSVAYSNFAKLLPFYDRYTIMKYAHKLDRNSNLFKKKLIGYEFYNGENLIKNLALEKSKINKLKIYFGDGEFEDFKITTFKENTYGIIDFFFESANSELIVHPNSLISDKKIALFSNLITILKNTNLFDNKIYDTQNVYVIPNVPIKEQLFIDNHEQEIKNNLENIITSIANNIDIFDLNDNKFLEIYKKDLEKEKMLFILA
;
A
#
# COMPACT_ATOMS: atom_id res chain seq x y z
N MET A 1 -12.28 16.32 -21.41
CA MET A 1 -13.47 15.42 -21.26
C MET A 1 -14.72 16.25 -21.01
N ASN A 2 -15.58 16.43 -22.02
CA ASN A 2 -16.74 17.31 -21.93
C ASN A 2 -17.97 16.52 -21.46
N VAL A 3 -18.43 16.76 -20.23
CA VAL A 3 -19.73 16.25 -19.76
C VAL A 3 -20.82 17.00 -20.50
N LYS A 4 -21.54 16.30 -21.39
CA LYS A 4 -22.61 16.89 -22.20
C LYS A 4 -23.90 17.02 -21.41
N THR A 5 -24.25 15.96 -20.68
CA THR A 5 -25.45 15.93 -19.83
C THR A 5 -25.20 15.07 -18.59
N VAL A 6 -25.87 15.44 -17.51
CA VAL A 6 -25.99 14.61 -16.31
C VAL A 6 -27.46 14.23 -16.17
N LYS A 7 -27.75 12.94 -16.10
CA LYS A 7 -29.10 12.40 -15.92
C LYS A 7 -29.19 11.70 -14.58
N ASP A 8 -30.31 11.90 -13.92
CA ASP A 8 -30.69 11.13 -12.74
C ASP A 8 -31.36 9.83 -13.19
N GLU A 9 -30.76 8.67 -12.90
CA GLU A 9 -31.31 7.35 -13.20
C GLU A 9 -31.55 6.55 -11.91
N GLY A 10 -32.19 7.18 -10.92
CA GLY A 10 -32.62 6.53 -9.69
C GLY A 10 -31.47 6.30 -8.72
N ASP A 11 -30.84 5.12 -8.77
CA ASP A 11 -29.72 4.74 -7.89
C ASP A 11 -28.36 5.27 -8.38
N TYR A 12 -28.30 5.86 -9.57
CA TYR A 12 -27.08 6.37 -10.20
C TYR A 12 -27.29 7.76 -10.81
N TYR A 13 -26.21 8.54 -10.85
CA TYR A 13 -26.07 9.64 -11.81
C TYR A 13 -25.39 9.11 -13.06
N LYS A 14 -26.04 9.27 -14.21
CA LYS A 14 -25.48 8.97 -15.51
C LYS A 14 -24.86 10.23 -16.10
N PHE A 15 -23.54 10.25 -16.19
CA PHE A 15 -22.79 11.29 -16.88
C PHE A 15 -22.57 10.84 -18.31
N VAL A 16 -23.14 11.58 -19.27
CA VAL A 16 -22.89 11.37 -20.69
C VAL A 16 -21.71 12.26 -21.08
N GLY A 17 -20.55 11.65 -21.21
CA GLY A 17 -19.37 12.30 -21.77
C GLY A 17 -19.35 12.18 -23.27
N GLU A 18 -18.79 13.17 -23.94
CA GLU A 18 -18.46 13.09 -25.36
C GLU A 18 -16.96 12.93 -25.51
N PHE A 19 -16.56 12.00 -26.37
CA PHE A 19 -15.19 11.90 -26.81
C PHE A 19 -14.88 13.08 -27.74
N ASN A 20 -13.66 13.61 -27.65
CA ASN A 20 -13.15 14.48 -28.72
C ASN A 20 -13.11 13.65 -30.02
N ASP A 21 -13.01 14.29 -31.20
CA ASP A 21 -13.07 13.65 -32.54
C ASP A 21 -12.13 12.43 -32.77
N ASN A 22 -11.24 12.15 -31.81
CA ASN A 22 -10.21 11.12 -31.83
C ASN A 22 -10.63 9.78 -31.22
N PHE A 23 -11.76 9.69 -30.50
CA PHE A 23 -12.19 8.46 -29.86
C PHE A 23 -13.64 8.12 -30.21
N ILE A 24 -13.88 6.82 -30.38
CA ILE A 24 -15.20 6.27 -30.59
C ILE A 24 -15.52 5.27 -29.49
N ASN A 25 -16.77 5.24 -29.06
CA ASN A 25 -17.32 4.17 -28.27
C ASN A 25 -17.96 3.16 -29.21
N ILE A 26 -17.63 1.87 -29.07
CA ILE A 26 -18.40 0.81 -29.73
C ILE A 26 -19.25 0.15 -28.66
N LEU A 27 -20.57 0.33 -28.77
CA LEU A 27 -21.54 -0.25 -27.86
C LEU A 27 -21.58 -1.78 -28.04
N ASN A 28 -22.17 -2.49 -27.06
CA ASN A 28 -22.21 -3.96 -27.08
C ASN A 28 -23.00 -4.53 -28.27
N ASP A 29 -23.86 -3.73 -28.90
CA ASP A 29 -24.60 -4.07 -30.12
C ASP A 29 -23.81 -3.79 -31.41
N GLY A 30 -22.57 -3.29 -31.31
CA GLY A 30 -21.69 -3.00 -32.43
C GLY A 30 -21.87 -1.60 -33.03
N THR A 31 -22.76 -0.77 -32.49
CA THR A 31 -22.96 0.60 -32.98
C THR A 31 -21.84 1.53 -32.52
N VAL A 32 -21.47 2.47 -33.40
CA VAL A 32 -20.46 3.52 -33.11
C VAL A 32 -21.17 4.71 -32.46
N SER A 33 -20.68 5.15 -31.31
CA SER A 33 -21.15 6.32 -30.59
C SER A 33 -19.99 7.28 -30.31
N SER A 34 -20.20 8.58 -30.50
CA SER A 34 -19.26 9.62 -30.05
C SER A 34 -19.34 9.89 -28.54
N THR A 35 -20.26 9.22 -27.84
CA THR A 35 -20.53 9.42 -26.42
C THR A 35 -20.25 8.18 -25.59
N PHE A 36 -19.94 8.39 -24.32
CA PHE A 36 -19.79 7.34 -23.33
C PHE A 36 -20.56 7.69 -22.06
N ASP A 37 -21.02 6.65 -21.38
CA ASP A 37 -21.78 6.78 -20.15
C ASP A 37 -20.91 6.40 -18.95
N ILE A 38 -20.77 7.31 -17.98
CA ILE A 38 -20.25 7.01 -16.66
C ILE A 38 -21.41 6.98 -15.68
N TYR A 39 -21.63 5.82 -15.05
CA TYR A 39 -22.63 5.67 -13.99
C TYR A 39 -21.92 5.82 -12.64
N ILE A 40 -22.22 6.91 -11.94
CA ILE A 40 -21.75 7.12 -10.58
C ILE A 40 -22.89 6.73 -9.64
N PRO A 41 -22.74 5.69 -8.79
CA PRO A 41 -23.76 5.36 -7.82
C PRO A 41 -24.02 6.56 -6.92
N LYS A 42 -25.29 6.87 -6.69
CA LYS A 42 -25.64 7.82 -5.65
C LYS A 42 -25.22 7.21 -4.33
N THR A 43 -24.44 7.96 -3.56
CA THR A 43 -24.32 7.66 -2.14
C THR A 43 -25.73 7.80 -1.56
N LYS A 44 -26.37 6.67 -1.25
CA LYS A 44 -27.60 6.69 -0.47
C LYS A 44 -27.21 7.29 0.88
N ASN A 45 -27.49 8.58 1.07
CA ASN A 45 -27.41 9.22 2.38
C ASN A 45 -28.47 8.56 3.26
N VAL A 46 -28.10 7.43 3.84
CA VAL A 46 -28.92 6.78 4.85
C VAL A 46 -28.72 7.60 6.12
N SER A 47 -29.78 8.26 6.56
CA SER A 47 -29.74 9.11 7.76
C SER A 47 -29.13 8.35 8.94
N GLY A 48 -28.09 8.91 9.55
CA GLY A 48 -27.39 8.32 10.70
C GLY A 48 -26.32 7.27 10.37
N LEU A 49 -26.05 6.97 9.08
CA LEU A 49 -24.94 6.12 8.67
C LEU A 49 -23.82 6.91 7.97
N ILE A 50 -22.60 6.42 8.14
CA ILE A 50 -21.38 6.96 7.55
C ILE A 50 -21.17 6.31 6.18
N THR A 51 -21.12 7.12 5.13
CA THR A 51 -20.90 6.65 3.75
C THR A 51 -19.62 7.15 3.10
N SER A 52 -18.95 8.10 3.75
CA SER A 52 -17.66 8.64 3.30
C SER A 52 -16.71 8.90 4.46
N PHE A 53 -15.42 8.91 4.17
CA PHE A 53 -14.40 9.19 5.19
C PHE A 53 -14.46 10.63 5.69
N GLN A 54 -14.74 11.61 4.83
CA GLN A 54 -14.97 13.00 5.25
C GLN A 54 -16.11 13.12 6.26
N GLN A 55 -17.23 12.43 6.01
CA GLN A 55 -18.38 12.40 6.92
C GLN A 55 -17.98 11.80 8.28
N LEU A 56 -17.26 10.67 8.28
CA LEU A 56 -16.77 10.02 9.50
C LEU A 56 -16.01 11.02 10.40
N ILE A 57 -15.00 11.68 9.84
CA ILE A 57 -14.17 12.61 10.61
C ILE A 57 -14.98 13.81 11.10
N THR A 58 -15.86 14.35 10.24
CA THR A 58 -16.68 15.51 10.58
C THR A 58 -17.67 15.21 11.70
N GLU A 59 -18.34 14.06 11.65
CA GLU A 59 -19.34 13.70 12.66
C GLU A 59 -18.71 13.29 13.99
N ILE A 60 -17.58 12.59 13.98
CA ILE A 60 -16.84 12.29 15.23
C ILE A 60 -16.36 13.59 15.90
N ARG A 61 -15.83 14.55 15.12
CA ARG A 61 -15.40 15.85 15.68
C ARG A 61 -16.57 16.62 16.30
N LYS A 62 -17.77 16.53 15.72
CA LYS A 62 -18.98 17.15 16.27
C LYS A 62 -19.49 16.45 17.52
N ASN A 63 -19.41 15.12 17.58
CA ASN A 63 -19.88 14.34 18.72
C ASN A 63 -18.93 13.16 19.05
N PRO A 64 -17.83 13.40 19.79
CA PRO A 64 -16.84 12.34 20.09
C PRO A 64 -17.38 11.18 20.94
N SER A 65 -18.57 11.30 21.52
CA SER A 65 -19.24 10.25 22.29
C SER A 65 -20.32 9.51 21.49
N GLY A 66 -20.51 9.86 20.21
CA GLY A 66 -21.53 9.30 19.35
C GLY A 66 -21.30 7.83 18.97
N THR A 67 -22.32 7.23 18.34
CA THR A 67 -22.21 5.91 17.70
C THR A 67 -22.20 6.11 16.19
N PHE A 68 -21.14 5.65 15.54
CA PHE A 68 -20.87 5.84 14.12
C PHE A 68 -20.83 4.49 13.43
N LYS A 69 -21.70 4.33 12.43
CA LYS A 69 -21.86 3.06 11.70
C LYS A 69 -21.52 3.25 10.23
N LEU A 70 -20.55 2.50 9.73
CA LEU A 70 -20.23 2.48 8.30
C LEU A 70 -21.31 1.73 7.51
N ALA A 71 -21.79 2.30 6.41
CA ALA A 71 -22.75 1.66 5.51
C ALA A 71 -22.10 0.96 4.30
N ASN A 72 -20.84 1.27 4.04
CA ASN A 72 -20.05 0.79 2.90
C ASN A 72 -18.55 0.94 3.21
N ASP A 73 -17.73 0.37 2.34
CA ASP A 73 -16.29 0.65 2.32
C ASP A 73 -16.05 2.14 2.01
N ILE A 74 -15.08 2.74 2.71
CA ILE A 74 -14.70 4.15 2.57
C ILE A 74 -13.18 4.27 2.42
N SER A 75 -12.69 5.35 1.84
CA SER A 75 -11.25 5.59 1.64
C SER A 75 -10.83 6.97 2.15
N ALA A 76 -9.65 7.02 2.76
CA ALA A 76 -8.98 8.25 3.19
C ALA A 76 -8.02 8.84 2.13
N GLU A 77 -7.96 8.27 0.93
CA GLU A 77 -6.99 8.63 -0.12
C GLU A 77 -6.98 10.13 -0.44
N ASN A 78 -8.18 10.69 -0.60
CA ASN A 78 -8.45 12.08 -0.99
C ASN A 78 -8.70 13.01 0.21
N PHE A 79 -8.49 12.53 1.44
CA PHE A 79 -8.64 13.36 2.62
C PHE A 79 -7.39 14.22 2.82
N GLU A 80 -7.52 15.53 2.74
CA GLU A 80 -6.42 16.47 2.96
C GLU A 80 -6.13 16.60 4.47
N LEU A 81 -4.93 16.21 4.88
CA LEU A 81 -4.38 16.41 6.22
C LEU A 81 -3.19 17.36 6.14
N SER A 82 -2.97 18.15 7.19
CA SER A 82 -1.69 18.87 7.30
C SER A 82 -0.56 17.85 7.47
N SER A 83 0.61 18.11 6.89
CA SER A 83 1.78 17.22 6.95
C SER A 83 2.16 16.86 8.40
N ASN A 84 1.97 17.82 9.30
CA ASN A 84 2.32 17.74 10.72
C ASN A 84 1.20 17.15 11.59
N SER A 85 0.02 16.86 11.04
CA SER A 85 -1.08 16.25 11.80
C SER A 85 -0.64 14.90 12.37
N ASN A 86 -0.98 14.69 13.64
CA ASN A 86 -0.63 13.48 14.35
C ASN A 86 -1.55 12.29 14.02
N SER A 87 -2.81 12.57 13.73
CA SER A 87 -3.86 11.61 13.34
C SER A 87 -4.98 12.32 12.58
N TYR A 88 -5.92 11.56 12.01
CA TYR A 88 -7.12 12.12 11.38
C TYR A 88 -8.05 12.82 12.38
N LEU A 89 -8.08 12.34 13.62
CA LEU A 89 -8.84 12.88 14.75
C LEU A 89 -7.91 13.43 15.82
N GLU A 90 -6.98 14.30 15.38
CA GLU A 90 -6.01 14.91 16.27
C GLU A 90 -6.67 15.74 17.38
N ASN A 91 -6.12 15.63 18.59
CA ASN A 91 -6.60 16.25 19.83
C ASN A 91 -8.04 15.88 20.23
N ILE A 92 -8.62 14.83 19.64
CA ILE A 92 -9.92 14.31 20.02
C ILE A 92 -9.73 13.11 20.95
N TYR A 93 -10.38 13.16 22.09
CA TYR A 93 -10.63 11.99 22.93
C TYR A 93 -11.95 11.38 22.48
N PHE A 94 -11.87 10.22 21.83
CA PHE A 94 -13.06 9.51 21.38
C PHE A 94 -13.58 8.64 22.53
N PHE A 95 -14.86 8.81 22.86
CA PHE A 95 -15.58 8.04 23.89
C PHE A 95 -16.67 7.16 23.31
N GLY A 96 -16.92 7.30 22.00
CA GLY A 96 -18.03 6.71 21.30
C GLY A 96 -17.80 5.27 20.84
N THR A 97 -18.62 4.86 19.89
CA THR A 97 -18.51 3.57 19.18
C THR A 97 -18.32 3.81 17.69
N LEU A 98 -17.34 3.16 17.08
CA LEU A 98 -17.17 3.07 15.63
C LEU A 98 -17.31 1.61 15.20
N GLU A 99 -18.29 1.32 14.34
CA GLU A 99 -18.55 -0.02 13.85
C GLU A 99 -19.09 -0.05 12.42
N SER A 100 -19.22 -1.23 11.85
CA SER A 100 -19.95 -1.45 10.60
C SER A 100 -21.44 -1.69 10.86
N ASP A 101 -22.30 -1.26 9.95
CA ASP A 101 -23.73 -1.54 10.03
C ASP A 101 -24.05 -3.03 9.84
N GLN A 102 -25.11 -3.50 10.51
CA GLN A 102 -25.69 -4.84 10.39
C GLN A 102 -24.70 -6.03 10.54
N GLY A 103 -23.65 -5.88 11.36
CA GLY A 103 -22.70 -6.96 11.61
C GLY A 103 -21.84 -7.34 10.39
N LYS A 104 -21.76 -6.45 9.39
CA LYS A 104 -20.79 -6.55 8.30
C LYS A 104 -19.40 -6.13 8.79
N ASN A 105 -18.38 -6.32 7.95
CA ASN A 105 -17.02 -5.85 8.22
C ASN A 105 -16.57 -4.94 7.05
N PHE A 106 -17.07 -3.70 7.03
CA PHE A 106 -16.67 -2.71 6.04
C PHE A 106 -15.21 -2.28 6.25
N THR A 107 -14.61 -1.82 5.16
CA THR A 107 -13.19 -1.50 5.08
C THR A 107 -12.97 0.01 5.01
N ILE A 108 -12.04 0.50 5.82
CA ILE A 108 -11.44 1.82 5.69
C ILE A 108 -10.11 1.66 4.95
N TYR A 109 -10.02 2.22 3.75
CA TYR A 109 -8.84 2.15 2.90
C TYR A 109 -7.93 3.38 3.07
N ASP A 110 -6.65 3.19 2.76
CA ASP A 110 -5.70 4.27 2.41
C ASP A 110 -5.35 5.23 3.56
N LEU A 111 -5.38 4.75 4.81
CA LEU A 111 -4.92 5.56 5.94
C LEU A 111 -3.43 5.90 5.82
N LYS A 112 -3.11 7.21 5.84
CA LYS A 112 -1.74 7.76 5.84
C LYS A 112 -1.26 8.19 7.23
N LYS A 113 -2.18 8.24 8.20
CA LYS A 113 -1.96 8.58 9.62
C LYS A 113 -2.85 7.69 10.51
N PRO A 114 -2.57 7.58 11.82
CA PRO A 114 -3.50 7.00 12.79
C PRO A 114 -4.92 7.59 12.65
N LEU A 115 -5.96 6.77 12.83
CA LEU A 115 -7.34 7.27 12.78
C LEU A 115 -7.64 8.17 13.98
N PHE A 116 -7.37 7.68 15.19
CA PHE A 116 -7.58 8.39 16.45
C PHE A 116 -6.24 8.75 17.13
N ASP A 117 -6.21 9.86 17.85
CA ASP A 117 -5.16 10.06 18.85
C ASP A 117 -5.45 9.24 20.11
N ASN A 118 -6.63 9.41 20.69
CA ASN A 118 -6.96 8.85 22.00
C ASN A 118 -8.32 8.16 21.99
N LEU A 119 -8.36 6.90 22.41
CA LEU A 119 -9.57 6.17 22.76
C LEU A 119 -9.74 6.19 24.28
N ASN A 120 -10.87 6.65 24.78
CA ASN A 120 -11.19 6.69 26.21
C ASN A 120 -12.57 6.08 26.45
N ASN A 121 -12.66 4.91 27.08
CA ASN A 121 -13.93 4.18 27.25
C ASN A 121 -14.66 3.89 25.91
N ALA A 122 -13.92 3.87 24.80
CA ALA A 122 -14.48 3.74 23.47
C ALA A 122 -14.56 2.30 22.98
N LYS A 123 -15.32 2.10 21.90
CA LYS A 123 -15.41 0.81 21.20
C LYS A 123 -15.12 0.99 19.71
N VAL A 124 -14.21 0.19 19.18
CA VAL A 124 -13.95 0.09 17.73
C VAL A 124 -14.10 -1.37 17.34
N GLN A 125 -15.06 -1.69 16.48
CA GLN A 125 -15.37 -3.09 16.22
C GLN A 125 -15.93 -3.40 14.82
N ASN A 126 -15.72 -4.63 14.36
CA ASN A 126 -16.26 -5.16 13.09
C ASN A 126 -15.81 -4.33 11.88
N LEU A 127 -14.51 -4.10 11.75
CA LEU A 127 -13.94 -3.22 10.73
C LEU A 127 -12.67 -3.82 10.12
N HIS A 128 -12.44 -3.51 8.85
CA HIS A 128 -11.16 -3.77 8.20
C HIS A 128 -10.45 -2.45 7.91
N PHE A 129 -9.12 -2.48 7.95
CA PHE A 129 -8.27 -1.39 7.49
C PHE A 129 -7.30 -1.94 6.45
N LYS A 130 -7.31 -1.40 5.23
CA LYS A 130 -6.51 -1.92 4.12
C LYS A 130 -5.73 -0.82 3.42
N ASN A 131 -4.63 -1.21 2.77
CA ASN A 131 -3.69 -0.29 2.12
C ASN A 131 -3.21 0.82 3.07
N ILE A 132 -2.95 0.46 4.34
CA ILE A 132 -2.41 1.39 5.33
C ILE A 132 -0.98 1.77 4.90
N LYS A 133 -0.67 3.07 4.90
CA LYS A 133 0.68 3.60 4.64
C LYS A 133 0.98 4.72 5.64
N ILE A 134 1.07 4.37 6.91
CA ILE A 134 1.33 5.35 7.97
C ILE A 134 2.81 5.72 7.96
N LYS A 135 3.07 7.02 7.89
CA LYS A 135 4.42 7.57 7.98
C LYS A 135 4.44 8.75 8.96
N SER A 136 5.16 8.59 10.07
CA SER A 136 5.34 9.63 11.09
C SER A 136 6.83 9.86 11.36
N THR A 137 7.32 11.06 11.03
CA THR A 137 8.68 11.56 11.32
C THR A 137 8.72 12.55 12.45
N ASN A 138 7.58 12.89 13.04
CA ASN A 138 7.54 13.83 14.13
C ASN A 138 8.10 13.17 15.39
N TYR A 139 9.33 13.52 15.80
CA TYR A 139 9.96 12.99 17.02
C TYR A 139 9.23 13.37 18.31
N SER A 140 8.35 14.38 18.26
CA SER A 140 7.45 14.70 19.37
C SER A 140 6.24 13.77 19.46
N GLN A 141 5.92 13.04 18.37
CA GLN A 141 4.97 11.93 18.43
C GLN A 141 5.67 10.69 18.98
N ASN A 142 5.34 10.40 20.24
CA ASN A 142 6.01 9.35 20.97
C ASN A 142 5.41 7.97 20.72
N VAL A 143 4.18 7.91 20.21
CA VAL A 143 3.37 6.70 20.17
C VAL A 143 2.53 6.69 18.90
N ILE A 144 2.58 5.58 18.15
CA ILE A 144 1.84 5.38 16.90
C ILE A 144 1.13 4.03 16.91
N GLY A 145 -0.17 4.05 16.60
CA GLY A 145 -0.95 2.86 16.26
C GLY A 145 -1.95 3.17 15.14
N THR A 146 -2.28 2.20 14.30
CA THR A 146 -3.14 2.48 13.14
C THR A 146 -4.56 2.88 13.54
N VAL A 147 -5.16 2.17 14.49
CA VAL A 147 -6.48 2.53 15.03
C VAL A 147 -6.34 3.76 15.92
N ALA A 148 -5.44 3.71 16.91
CA ALA A 148 -5.20 4.83 17.80
C ALA A 148 -3.78 4.87 18.34
N ASN A 149 -3.30 6.08 18.64
CA ASN A 149 -2.03 6.25 19.34
C ASN A 149 -2.14 5.74 20.78
N ASN A 150 -3.17 6.15 21.52
CA ASN A 150 -3.40 5.73 22.91
C ASN A 150 -4.80 5.14 23.12
N SER A 151 -4.89 4.15 24.01
CA SER A 151 -6.14 3.54 24.45
C SER A 151 -6.20 3.46 25.96
N ILE A 152 -7.27 3.97 26.55
CA ILE A 152 -7.59 3.90 27.99
C ILE A 152 -8.99 3.30 28.13
N ASN A 153 -9.11 2.19 28.88
CA ASN A 153 -10.36 1.46 29.12
C ASN A 153 -11.22 1.21 27.86
N SER A 154 -10.58 1.04 26.70
CA SER A 154 -11.28 0.94 25.41
C SER A 154 -11.18 -0.47 24.82
N LYS A 155 -12.12 -0.80 23.94
CA LYS A 155 -12.24 -2.14 23.35
C LYS A 155 -12.09 -2.10 21.84
N ILE A 156 -11.12 -2.83 21.33
CA ILE A 156 -10.89 -3.09 19.91
C ILE A 156 -11.25 -4.55 19.66
N ASN A 157 -12.31 -4.81 18.90
CA ASN A 157 -12.83 -6.17 18.72
C ASN A 157 -13.17 -6.49 17.26
N ASN A 158 -12.67 -7.61 16.73
CA ASN A 158 -12.93 -8.00 15.34
C ASN A 158 -12.49 -6.90 14.35
N VAL A 159 -11.25 -6.42 14.55
CA VAL A 159 -10.63 -5.38 13.71
C VAL A 159 -9.40 -5.96 13.03
N HIS A 160 -9.37 -5.91 11.70
CA HIS A 160 -8.31 -6.54 10.90
C HIS A 160 -7.61 -5.54 9.99
N LEU A 161 -6.30 -5.44 10.14
CA LEU A 161 -5.49 -4.39 9.53
C LEU A 161 -4.44 -4.98 8.60
N SER A 162 -4.24 -4.37 7.43
CA SER A 162 -3.16 -4.71 6.51
C SER A 162 -2.48 -3.50 5.89
N GLY A 163 -1.15 -3.40 6.03
CA GLY A 163 -0.36 -2.37 5.36
C GLY A 163 1.01 -2.14 5.99
N GLU A 164 1.47 -0.90 5.94
CA GLU A 164 2.82 -0.52 6.30
C GLU A 164 2.83 0.68 7.27
N ILE A 165 3.67 0.59 8.30
CA ILE A 165 3.87 1.64 9.30
C ILE A 165 5.36 1.98 9.36
N ARG A 166 5.69 3.27 9.22
CA ARG A 166 7.02 3.83 9.47
C ARG A 166 6.90 4.93 10.52
N ALA A 167 7.51 4.75 11.68
CA ALA A 167 7.40 5.70 12.79
C ALA A 167 8.64 5.71 13.68
N ALA A 168 8.85 6.79 14.45
CA ALA A 168 10.12 7.01 15.12
C ALA A 168 10.25 6.33 16.49
N ARG A 169 9.24 6.45 17.36
CA ARG A 169 9.37 6.14 18.79
C ARG A 169 8.73 4.80 19.16
N LEU A 170 7.56 4.79 19.79
CA LEU A 170 6.85 3.56 20.16
C LEU A 170 5.78 3.24 19.10
N VAL A 171 5.87 2.07 18.50
CA VAL A 171 4.98 1.67 17.40
C VAL A 171 4.23 0.38 17.72
N GLY A 172 2.92 0.39 17.49
CA GLY A 172 2.08 -0.80 17.48
C GLY A 172 1.30 -0.93 16.17
N GLY A 173 1.11 -2.16 15.69
CA GLY A 173 0.31 -2.39 14.47
C GLY A 173 -1.13 -1.86 14.60
N ILE A 174 -1.79 -2.13 15.73
CA ILE A 174 -3.19 -1.77 16.00
C ILE A 174 -3.29 -0.52 16.88
N ILE A 175 -2.73 -0.60 18.09
CA ILE A 175 -2.72 0.49 19.08
C ILE A 175 -1.28 0.78 19.46
N GLY A 176 -0.90 2.05 19.62
CA GLY A 176 0.46 2.37 20.04
C GLY A 176 0.72 2.04 21.50
N SER A 177 -0.11 2.57 22.41
CA SER A 177 -0.04 2.33 23.85
C SER A 177 -1.41 2.01 24.42
N MET A 178 -1.50 0.90 25.16
CA MET A 178 -2.71 0.47 25.86
C MET A 178 -2.55 0.62 27.37
N ASP A 179 -3.54 1.24 28.00
CA ASP A 179 -3.56 1.49 29.43
C ASP A 179 -4.97 1.25 30.01
N ASP A 180 -5.03 1.11 31.34
CA ASP A 180 -6.22 0.98 32.18
C ASP A 180 -7.32 0.06 31.61
N ASN A 181 -7.10 -1.26 31.65
CA ASN A 181 -8.06 -2.29 31.21
C ASN A 181 -8.43 -2.21 29.70
N SER A 182 -7.58 -1.63 28.86
CA SER A 182 -7.80 -1.66 27.40
C SER A 182 -7.68 -3.08 26.84
N VAL A 183 -8.48 -3.41 25.83
CA VAL A 183 -8.55 -4.77 25.26
C VAL A 183 -8.47 -4.74 23.74
N ILE A 184 -7.55 -5.52 23.18
CA ILE A 184 -7.57 -5.95 21.78
C ILE A 184 -8.05 -7.41 21.75
N LYS A 185 -9.12 -7.69 21.01
CA LYS A 185 -9.69 -9.04 20.94
C LYS A 185 -10.10 -9.41 19.52
N ASN A 186 -9.97 -10.67 19.14
CA ASN A 186 -10.39 -11.17 17.81
C ASN A 186 -9.82 -10.35 16.65
N SER A 187 -8.64 -9.75 16.82
CA SER A 187 -8.13 -8.73 15.92
C SER A 187 -6.81 -9.15 15.31
N SER A 188 -6.42 -8.54 14.21
CA SER A 188 -5.17 -8.89 13.54
C SER A 188 -4.48 -7.73 12.88
N PHE A 189 -3.16 -7.77 12.86
CA PHE A 189 -2.34 -6.89 12.03
C PHE A 189 -1.45 -7.72 11.10
N GLN A 190 -1.42 -7.33 9.82
CA GLN A 190 -0.56 -7.92 8.82
C GLN A 190 0.23 -6.84 8.06
N GLY A 191 1.53 -7.00 7.99
CA GLY A 191 2.39 -6.21 7.11
C GLY A 191 3.67 -5.74 7.77
N ASN A 192 4.20 -4.62 7.30
CA ASN A 192 5.56 -4.19 7.63
C ASN A 192 5.54 -3.06 8.66
N ILE A 193 6.37 -3.18 9.69
CA ILE A 193 6.58 -2.13 10.70
C ILE A 193 8.06 -1.76 10.69
N TYR A 194 8.35 -0.50 10.44
CA TYR A 194 9.68 0.07 10.55
C TYR A 194 9.68 1.09 11.67
N SER A 195 10.44 0.81 12.72
CA SER A 195 10.63 1.72 13.85
C SER A 195 12.09 2.12 13.99
N LEU A 196 12.34 3.32 14.51
CA LEU A 196 13.70 3.74 14.88
C LEU A 196 14.02 3.40 16.34
N GLN A 197 13.00 3.10 17.13
CA GLN A 197 13.13 2.72 18.53
C GLN A 197 12.23 1.50 18.77
N SER A 198 11.27 1.63 19.67
CA SER A 198 10.49 0.51 20.17
C SER A 198 9.35 0.12 19.23
N ALA A 199 9.09 -1.19 19.11
CA ALA A 199 8.01 -1.69 18.26
C ALA A 199 7.41 -2.99 18.78
N GLY A 200 6.10 -3.11 18.60
CA GLY A 200 5.32 -4.32 18.79
C GLY A 200 4.40 -4.59 17.61
N GLY A 201 4.24 -5.86 17.21
CA GLY A 201 3.43 -6.22 16.06
C GLY A 201 1.94 -5.90 16.21
N LEU A 202 1.38 -6.04 17.42
CA LEU A 202 -0.03 -5.72 17.72
C LEU A 202 -0.18 -4.43 18.51
N SER A 203 0.62 -4.27 19.57
CA SER A 203 0.67 -3.03 20.35
C SER A 203 2.11 -2.65 20.71
N GLY A 204 2.42 -1.37 20.80
CA GLY A 204 3.74 -0.94 21.28
C GLY A 204 3.92 -1.28 22.75
N SER A 205 3.02 -0.81 23.61
CA SER A 205 3.01 -1.14 25.05
C SER A 205 1.62 -1.55 25.52
N ILE A 206 1.57 -2.40 26.56
CA ILE A 206 0.35 -2.70 27.29
C ILE A 206 0.58 -2.61 28.80
N GLN A 207 -0.24 -1.84 29.52
CA GLN A 207 -0.11 -1.59 30.95
C GLN A 207 -1.46 -1.62 31.69
N LYS A 208 -1.39 -1.69 33.03
CA LYS A 208 -2.51 -1.61 33.98
C LYS A 208 -3.72 -2.48 33.60
N ARG A 209 -3.51 -3.80 33.66
CA ARG A 209 -4.53 -4.84 33.39
C ARG A 209 -5.09 -4.83 31.96
N SER A 210 -4.36 -4.25 31.01
CA SER A 210 -4.72 -4.32 29.60
C SER A 210 -4.48 -5.72 29.02
N SER A 211 -5.14 -6.08 27.92
CA SER A 211 -5.01 -7.43 27.36
C SER A 211 -5.09 -7.49 25.84
N ILE A 212 -4.40 -8.47 25.27
CA ILE A 212 -4.54 -8.89 23.88
C ILE A 212 -4.97 -10.36 23.87
N GLU A 213 -6.12 -10.64 23.29
CA GLU A 213 -6.76 -11.95 23.32
C GLU A 213 -7.18 -12.42 21.92
N ASP A 214 -7.07 -13.71 21.65
CA ASP A 214 -7.62 -14.37 20.46
C ASP A 214 -7.24 -13.63 19.17
N SER A 215 -5.97 -13.27 19.00
CA SER A 215 -5.50 -12.32 17.99
C SER A 215 -4.34 -12.85 17.16
N TYR A 216 -4.05 -12.19 16.04
CA TYR A 216 -3.07 -12.66 15.06
C TYR A 216 -2.13 -11.57 14.54
N ALA A 217 -0.84 -11.86 14.53
CA ALA A 217 0.19 -10.99 13.99
C ALA A 217 0.92 -11.68 12.83
N ASN A 218 0.88 -11.10 11.63
CA ASN A 218 1.71 -11.52 10.49
C ASN A 218 2.61 -10.36 10.08
N VAL A 219 3.79 -10.28 10.70
CA VAL A 219 4.55 -9.04 10.76
C VAL A 219 5.99 -9.19 10.30
N ASN A 220 6.45 -8.23 9.50
CA ASN A 220 7.88 -7.99 9.29
C ASN A 220 8.24 -6.71 10.05
N ILE A 221 8.91 -6.87 11.19
CA ILE A 221 9.32 -5.75 12.03
C ILE A 221 10.81 -5.53 11.89
N THR A 222 11.19 -4.31 11.52
CA THR A 222 12.58 -3.85 11.52
C THR A 222 12.70 -2.64 12.44
N SER A 223 13.45 -2.78 13.53
CA SER A 223 13.74 -1.68 14.46
C SER A 223 15.23 -1.38 14.54
N LYS A 224 15.61 -0.10 14.62
CA LYS A 224 17.00 0.34 14.84
C LYS A 224 17.26 0.70 16.31
N LEU A 225 17.19 -0.30 17.19
CA LEU A 225 17.26 -0.08 18.64
C LEU A 225 18.56 0.59 19.09
N VAL A 226 18.43 1.55 20.02
CA VAL A 226 19.53 2.17 20.76
C VAL A 226 19.23 2.16 22.27
N ASN A 227 20.25 1.98 23.09
CA ASN A 227 20.15 2.06 24.56
C ASN A 227 19.15 1.06 25.18
N SER A 228 17.96 1.52 25.58
CA SER A 228 16.94 0.76 26.34
C SER A 228 15.66 0.48 25.55
N ASP A 229 15.68 0.74 24.25
CA ASP A 229 14.55 0.48 23.34
C ASP A 229 14.13 -1.00 23.35
N LYS A 230 12.85 -1.24 23.04
CA LYS A 230 12.19 -2.53 23.23
C LYS A 230 11.61 -3.04 21.92
N LEU A 231 11.81 -4.32 21.60
CA LEU A 231 11.29 -4.91 20.36
C LEU A 231 10.63 -6.24 20.64
N GLY A 232 9.36 -6.38 20.27
CA GLY A 232 8.61 -7.63 20.36
C GLY A 232 7.80 -7.91 19.11
N GLY A 233 7.68 -9.18 18.71
CA GLY A 233 6.78 -9.56 17.63
C GLY A 233 5.31 -9.33 17.96
N ILE A 234 4.92 -9.42 19.24
CA ILE A 234 3.55 -9.16 19.71
C ILE A 234 3.47 -7.77 20.34
N VAL A 235 4.27 -7.52 21.39
CA VAL A 235 4.35 -6.22 22.09
C VAL A 235 5.77 -5.83 22.42
N ALA A 236 6.11 -4.54 22.31
CA ALA A 236 7.41 -4.05 22.76
C ALA A 236 7.54 -4.15 24.28
N GLU A 237 6.48 -3.76 25.00
CA GLU A 237 6.45 -3.76 26.46
C GLU A 237 5.17 -4.39 27.02
N LEU A 238 5.34 -5.31 27.97
CA LEU A 238 4.29 -5.92 28.79
C LEU A 238 4.42 -5.46 30.23
N GLY A 239 3.50 -4.62 30.71
CA GLY A 239 3.51 -4.04 32.06
C GLY A 239 2.40 -4.55 32.99
N SER A 240 2.24 -3.86 34.14
CA SER A 240 1.47 -4.26 35.32
C SER A 240 0.14 -4.97 35.02
N ASP A 241 0.03 -6.22 35.47
CA ASP A 241 -1.10 -7.15 35.38
C ASP A 241 -1.68 -7.35 33.98
N SER A 242 -0.95 -6.97 32.93
CA SER A 242 -1.43 -7.03 31.55
C SER A 242 -1.18 -8.40 30.92
N SER A 243 -2.07 -8.86 30.03
CA SER A 243 -2.04 -10.25 29.56
C SER A 243 -2.07 -10.43 28.05
N LEU A 244 -1.44 -11.52 27.59
CA LEU A 244 -1.39 -11.97 26.22
C LEU A 244 -1.93 -13.40 26.16
N LYS A 245 -3.03 -13.62 25.45
CA LYS A 245 -3.74 -14.92 25.46
C LYS A 245 -4.16 -15.34 24.07
N ASN A 246 -3.91 -16.61 23.71
CA ASN A 246 -4.40 -17.21 22.47
C ASN A 246 -3.95 -16.41 21.23
N ILE A 247 -2.64 -16.15 21.14
CA ILE A 247 -2.07 -15.34 20.05
C ILE A 247 -1.33 -16.24 19.08
N VAL A 248 -1.59 -16.04 17.79
CA VAL A 248 -0.85 -16.68 16.70
C VAL A 248 0.02 -15.63 16.04
N ILE A 249 1.31 -15.93 15.86
CA ILE A 249 2.27 -15.00 15.25
C ILE A 249 3.12 -15.68 14.18
N GLU A 250 3.26 -15.05 13.03
CA GLU A 250 4.24 -15.39 12.00
C GLU A 250 4.93 -14.16 11.42
N GLY A 251 6.11 -14.37 10.83
CA GLY A 251 6.86 -13.32 10.13
C GLY A 251 8.31 -13.17 10.59
N ASN A 252 8.88 -11.98 10.42
CA ASN A 252 10.31 -11.72 10.62
C ASN A 252 10.53 -10.55 11.59
N ILE A 253 11.34 -10.76 12.63
CA ILE A 253 11.66 -9.75 13.64
C ILE A 253 13.16 -9.46 13.61
N LEU A 254 13.51 -8.24 13.18
CA LEU A 254 14.88 -7.81 12.97
C LEU A 254 15.22 -6.60 13.85
N ASN A 255 16.26 -6.76 14.67
CA ASN A 255 16.96 -5.63 15.27
C ASN A 255 18.15 -5.23 14.39
N ASN A 256 18.04 -4.06 13.76
CA ASN A 256 19.06 -3.45 12.92
C ASN A 256 19.85 -2.34 13.64
N GLY A 257 19.75 -2.25 14.97
CA GLY A 257 20.48 -1.31 15.82
C GLY A 257 21.96 -1.67 16.01
N THR A 258 22.72 -0.83 16.70
CA THR A 258 24.13 -1.13 17.04
C THR A 258 24.25 -2.08 18.23
N ASP A 259 23.28 -2.06 19.13
CA ASP A 259 23.30 -2.87 20.34
C ASP A 259 22.89 -4.32 20.04
N GLN A 260 23.79 -5.24 20.37
CA GLN A 260 23.51 -6.67 20.34
C GLN A 260 22.77 -7.03 21.64
N PHE A 261 21.43 -7.01 21.58
CA PHE A 261 20.46 -7.37 22.62
C PHE A 261 20.05 -6.31 23.69
N PRO A 262 19.62 -5.08 23.35
CA PRO A 262 18.80 -4.30 24.28
C PRO A 262 17.34 -4.78 24.18
N ASN A 263 16.77 -5.30 25.28
CA ASN A 263 15.34 -5.59 25.47
C ASN A 263 14.55 -6.03 24.22
N SER A 264 15.12 -6.95 23.42
CA SER A 264 14.54 -7.42 22.17
C SER A 264 14.23 -8.91 22.22
N GLY A 265 12.94 -9.24 22.15
CA GLY A 265 12.43 -10.61 22.14
C GLY A 265 11.56 -10.87 20.90
N GLY A 266 11.52 -12.11 20.43
CA GLY A 266 10.75 -12.48 19.25
C GLY A 266 9.25 -12.38 19.52
N LEU A 267 8.81 -12.58 20.76
CA LEU A 267 7.41 -12.38 21.18
C LEU A 267 7.23 -11.05 21.92
N ILE A 268 8.04 -10.79 22.95
CA ILE A 268 7.91 -9.61 23.82
C ILE A 268 9.28 -8.97 24.01
N GLY A 269 9.38 -7.65 23.83
CA GLY A 269 10.63 -6.93 24.05
C GLY A 269 11.03 -6.89 25.51
N PHE A 270 10.16 -6.35 26.34
CA PHE A 270 10.42 -6.18 27.76
C PHE A 270 9.19 -6.51 28.59
N ILE A 271 9.39 -7.27 29.65
CA ILE A 271 8.38 -7.47 30.69
C ILE A 271 8.74 -6.58 31.89
N THR A 272 7.86 -5.65 32.22
CA THR A 272 7.99 -4.73 33.36
C THR A 272 7.28 -5.32 34.58
N THR A 273 8.01 -5.48 35.68
CA THR A 273 7.49 -5.95 36.98
C THR A 273 8.01 -5.08 38.11
N ASN A 274 7.15 -4.79 39.07
CA ASN A 274 7.53 -4.34 40.41
C ASN A 274 7.17 -5.40 41.47
N GLY A 275 6.63 -6.55 41.04
CA GLY A 275 6.25 -7.67 41.87
C GLY A 275 7.44 -8.49 42.34
N THR A 276 7.15 -9.48 43.18
CA THR A 276 8.14 -10.42 43.69
C THR A 276 7.81 -11.83 43.21
N LYS A 277 8.75 -12.77 43.39
CA LYS A 277 8.56 -14.20 43.09
C LYS A 277 7.27 -14.79 43.66
N ASP A 278 6.84 -14.30 44.82
CA ASP A 278 5.66 -14.79 45.52
C ASP A 278 4.39 -14.00 45.17
N LEU A 279 4.55 -12.74 44.79
CA LEU A 279 3.46 -11.87 44.32
C LEU A 279 3.83 -11.19 42.99
N PRO A 280 3.80 -11.95 41.89
CA PRO A 280 4.12 -11.39 40.58
C PRO A 280 3.00 -10.47 40.12
N ASP A 281 3.38 -9.25 39.73
CA ASP A 281 2.49 -8.21 39.17
C ASP A 281 2.56 -8.17 37.63
N THR A 282 3.22 -9.15 37.00
CA THR A 282 3.19 -9.32 35.56
C THR A 282 1.97 -10.14 35.20
N GLY A 283 1.16 -9.67 34.26
CA GLY A 283 -0.01 -10.42 33.84
C GLY A 283 0.36 -11.65 33.00
N VAL A 284 -0.68 -12.40 32.61
CA VAL A 284 -0.54 -13.78 32.11
C VAL A 284 -0.13 -13.79 30.64
N VAL A 285 0.87 -14.59 30.27
CA VAL A 285 1.22 -14.91 28.88
C VAL A 285 0.90 -16.36 28.63
N GLN A 286 -0.09 -16.65 27.79
CA GLN A 286 -0.53 -18.03 27.56
C GLN A 286 -0.98 -18.33 26.14
N ASN A 287 -0.80 -19.60 25.74
CA ASN A 287 -1.28 -20.13 24.47
C ASN A 287 -0.79 -19.30 23.29
N ILE A 288 0.51 -19.15 23.19
CA ILE A 288 1.15 -18.45 22.07
C ILE A 288 1.62 -19.50 21.06
N TYR A 289 1.36 -19.28 19.78
CA TYR A 289 1.76 -20.14 18.68
C TYR A 289 2.59 -19.33 17.69
N ALA A 290 3.86 -19.67 17.53
CA ALA A 290 4.83 -18.82 16.85
C ALA A 290 5.55 -19.54 15.70
N LYS A 291 5.53 -18.92 14.52
CA LYS A 291 6.34 -19.24 13.34
C LYS A 291 7.10 -17.98 12.90
N ILE A 292 8.08 -17.57 13.70
CA ILE A 292 8.82 -16.33 13.50
C ILE A 292 10.29 -16.59 13.19
N LYS A 293 10.91 -15.73 12.38
CA LYS A 293 12.37 -15.69 12.23
C LYS A 293 12.92 -14.46 12.94
N THR A 294 13.96 -14.64 13.74
CA THR A 294 14.55 -13.56 14.55
C THR A 294 15.99 -13.32 14.13
N SER A 295 16.40 -12.05 14.05
CA SER A 295 17.80 -11.66 13.81
C SER A 295 18.22 -10.57 14.80
N ARG A 296 19.30 -10.84 15.56
CA ARG A 296 19.81 -10.00 16.67
C ARG A 296 18.75 -9.70 17.74
N VAL A 297 17.88 -10.67 17.96
CA VAL A 297 16.71 -10.65 18.87
C VAL A 297 16.67 -11.99 19.60
N ARG A 298 16.36 -11.99 20.90
CA ARG A 298 16.14 -13.25 21.65
C ARG A 298 14.84 -13.91 21.19
N PRO A 299 14.68 -15.23 21.20
CA PRO A 299 13.49 -15.86 20.61
C PRO A 299 12.16 -15.49 21.30
N ILE A 300 12.17 -15.33 22.62
CA ILE A 300 10.94 -15.17 23.42
C ILE A 300 10.87 -13.76 24.02
N PHE A 301 11.73 -13.48 25.01
CA PHE A 301 11.75 -12.26 25.81
C PHE A 301 13.08 -11.53 25.69
N GLY A 302 13.06 -10.21 25.60
CA GLY A 302 14.29 -9.42 25.45
C GLY A 302 15.09 -9.19 26.73
N ASN A 303 14.42 -8.99 27.87
CA ASN A 303 15.05 -8.86 29.19
C ASN A 303 15.26 -10.20 29.91
N PHE A 304 15.46 -11.28 29.15
CA PHE A 304 15.67 -12.60 29.69
C PHE A 304 17.03 -12.71 30.41
N ASN A 305 17.03 -12.63 31.75
CA ASN A 305 18.19 -12.91 32.61
C ASN A 305 17.85 -14.00 33.63
N LYS A 306 18.56 -15.14 33.59
CA LYS A 306 18.32 -16.33 34.44
C LYS A 306 18.23 -16.03 35.96
N LYS A 307 18.82 -14.94 36.45
CA LYS A 307 18.78 -14.56 37.88
C LYS A 307 17.48 -13.87 38.31
N ASN A 308 16.83 -13.11 37.42
CA ASN A 308 15.58 -12.37 37.71
C ASN A 308 14.34 -13.10 37.15
N LEU A 309 14.53 -14.27 36.55
CA LEU A 309 13.52 -15.04 35.85
C LEU A 309 12.37 -15.54 36.76
N PHE A 310 12.67 -15.72 38.05
CA PHE A 310 11.77 -16.36 39.01
C PHE A 310 10.45 -15.61 39.25
N ASP A 311 10.38 -14.32 38.90
CA ASP A 311 9.18 -13.52 39.08
C ASP A 311 8.12 -13.80 37.99
N TYR A 312 8.53 -14.23 36.78
CA TYR A 312 7.63 -14.28 35.61
C TYR A 312 7.13 -15.68 35.25
N GLU A 313 7.92 -16.73 35.50
CA GLU A 313 7.63 -18.08 34.99
C GLU A 313 6.27 -18.64 35.45
N LYS A 314 5.81 -18.28 36.66
CA LYS A 314 4.51 -18.71 37.18
C LYS A 314 3.33 -18.21 36.34
N LYS A 315 3.53 -17.17 35.52
CA LYS A 315 2.50 -16.51 34.71
C LYS A 315 2.64 -16.80 33.21
N VAL A 316 3.66 -17.56 32.80
CA VAL A 316 3.90 -17.97 31.40
C VAL A 316 3.51 -19.43 31.22
N ASN A 317 2.61 -19.72 30.27
CA ASN A 317 2.10 -21.06 30.04
C ASN A 317 1.90 -21.38 28.55
N ASN A 318 2.28 -22.59 28.13
CA ASN A 318 1.95 -23.13 26.81
C ASN A 318 2.36 -22.21 25.64
N ILE A 319 3.66 -21.97 25.53
CA ILE A 319 4.28 -21.24 24.42
C ILE A 319 4.78 -22.27 23.40
N ASN A 320 4.38 -22.13 22.14
CA ASN A 320 4.61 -23.12 21.10
C ASN A 320 5.38 -22.50 19.93
N PHE A 321 6.46 -23.13 19.50
CA PHE A 321 7.26 -22.71 18.34
C PHE A 321 7.35 -23.80 17.27
N VAL A 322 7.38 -23.39 16.01
CA VAL A 322 7.55 -24.30 14.87
C VAL A 322 9.01 -24.71 14.66
N GLU A 323 9.95 -23.78 14.82
CA GLU A 323 11.39 -24.06 14.71
C GLU A 323 12.02 -24.09 16.11
N ASN A 324 13.14 -24.79 16.26
CA ASN A 324 13.88 -24.80 17.51
C ASN A 324 14.79 -23.57 17.60
N PHE A 325 14.55 -22.70 18.58
CA PHE A 325 15.24 -21.42 18.70
C PHE A 325 16.25 -21.33 19.86
N SER A 326 16.41 -22.37 20.67
CA SER A 326 17.21 -22.26 21.89
C SER A 326 17.70 -23.59 22.45
N ASP A 327 18.87 -23.56 23.10
CA ASP A 327 19.30 -24.55 24.10
C ASP A 327 18.48 -24.46 25.41
N GLU A 328 17.43 -23.63 25.44
CA GLU A 328 16.61 -23.34 26.62
C GLU A 328 15.48 -24.37 26.76
N SER A 329 15.43 -25.05 27.91
CA SER A 329 14.40 -26.04 28.24
C SER A 329 13.48 -25.49 29.34
N PHE A 330 12.35 -24.90 28.96
CA PHE A 330 11.29 -24.52 29.91
C PHE A 330 10.11 -25.50 29.86
N PRO A 331 9.51 -25.87 31.01
CA PRO A 331 8.33 -26.74 31.05
C PRO A 331 7.11 -26.20 30.30
N TRP A 332 7.01 -24.87 30.18
CA TRP A 332 5.93 -24.18 29.49
C TRP A 332 6.20 -23.95 27.99
N LEU A 333 7.41 -24.25 27.51
CA LEU A 333 7.82 -24.09 26.10
C LEU A 333 7.72 -25.44 25.37
N LYS A 334 7.11 -25.44 24.19
CA LYS A 334 6.89 -26.64 23.36
C LYS A 334 7.29 -26.38 21.91
N LEU A 335 7.80 -27.42 21.26
CA LEU A 335 7.93 -27.45 19.81
C LEU A 335 6.69 -28.11 19.21
N ILE A 336 6.18 -27.51 18.14
CA ILE A 336 5.04 -28.00 17.37
C ILE A 336 5.42 -28.08 15.89
N ASP A 337 4.75 -28.93 15.11
CA ASP A 337 4.96 -28.98 13.67
C ASP A 337 4.19 -27.85 12.93
N GLU A 338 4.53 -27.65 11.65
CA GLU A 338 3.87 -26.65 10.80
C GLU A 338 2.37 -26.88 10.62
N ASN A 339 1.92 -28.14 10.57
CA ASN A 339 0.50 -28.46 10.36
C ASN A 339 -0.32 -28.04 11.58
N THR A 340 0.19 -28.33 12.78
CA THR A 340 -0.39 -27.90 14.06
C THR A 340 -0.48 -26.38 14.10
N PHE A 341 0.59 -25.66 13.76
CA PHE A 341 0.56 -24.20 13.66
C PHE A 341 -0.51 -23.71 12.66
N HIS A 342 -0.59 -24.33 11.48
CA HIS A 342 -1.57 -23.98 10.46
C HIS A 342 -3.02 -24.16 10.93
N GLN A 343 -3.31 -25.12 11.81
CA GLN A 343 -4.65 -25.27 12.38
C GLN A 343 -5.06 -24.05 13.20
N PHE A 344 -4.16 -23.51 14.02
CA PHE A 344 -4.41 -22.28 14.80
C PHE A 344 -4.43 -21.03 13.92
N ALA A 345 -3.58 -20.96 12.89
CA ALA A 345 -3.54 -19.83 11.97
C ALA A 345 -4.73 -19.79 10.98
N LYS A 346 -5.43 -20.91 10.76
CA LYS A 346 -6.48 -21.07 9.73
C LYS A 346 -7.57 -19.99 9.78
N LYS A 347 -8.01 -19.60 10.99
CA LYS A 347 -9.03 -18.55 11.20
C LYS A 347 -8.63 -17.21 10.58
N TRP A 348 -7.34 -16.94 10.40
CA TRP A 348 -6.81 -15.64 10.01
C TRP A 348 -6.42 -15.57 8.53
N LYS A 349 -6.05 -16.70 7.90
CA LYS A 349 -5.53 -16.73 6.53
C LYS A 349 -6.56 -16.36 5.43
N TRP A 350 -7.88 -16.52 5.67
CA TRP A 350 -8.90 -16.21 4.65
C TRP A 350 -9.09 -14.70 4.39
N LEU A 351 -8.70 -13.83 5.33
CA LEU A 351 -8.80 -12.37 5.21
C LEU A 351 -7.90 -11.80 4.08
N ASN A 352 -6.97 -12.61 3.56
CA ASN A 352 -5.92 -12.22 2.60
C ASN A 352 -6.29 -12.31 1.11
N THR A 353 -7.48 -12.83 0.74
CA THR A 353 -7.76 -13.22 -0.66
C THR A 353 -8.59 -12.23 -1.49
N LYS A 354 -8.95 -11.06 -0.97
CA LYS A 354 -9.65 -10.02 -1.75
C LYS A 354 -8.76 -8.80 -1.99
N ASN A 355 -7.76 -8.97 -2.84
CA ASN A 355 -7.33 -7.87 -3.71
C ASN A 355 -8.31 -7.87 -4.87
N ASN A 356 -9.08 -6.79 -5.03
CA ASN A 356 -10.02 -6.65 -6.14
C ASN A 356 -9.25 -6.84 -7.45
N LYS A 357 -9.48 -7.98 -8.13
CA LYS A 357 -9.07 -8.17 -9.52
C LYS A 357 -9.66 -7.01 -10.32
N LEU A 358 -8.80 -6.22 -10.95
CA LEU A 358 -9.18 -5.34 -12.06
C LEU A 358 -10.09 -6.12 -13.00
N LYS A 359 -11.23 -5.52 -13.40
CA LYS A 359 -12.13 -6.11 -14.40
C LYS A 359 -11.32 -6.50 -15.63
N THR A 360 -11.29 -7.78 -15.98
CA THR A 360 -10.62 -8.28 -17.18
C THR A 360 -11.45 -7.94 -18.43
N LEU A 361 -10.79 -7.54 -19.52
CA LEU A 361 -11.43 -7.39 -20.85
C LEU A 361 -12.07 -8.73 -21.27
N ASN A 362 -13.34 -8.68 -21.67
CA ASN A 362 -14.09 -9.85 -22.11
C ASN A 362 -14.49 -9.70 -23.59
N PHE A 363 -14.09 -10.66 -24.42
CA PHE A 363 -14.35 -10.70 -25.87
C PHE A 363 -15.47 -11.70 -26.25
N SER A 364 -15.94 -12.53 -25.31
CA SER A 364 -16.83 -13.67 -25.58
C SER A 364 -18.18 -13.31 -26.22
N TYR A 365 -18.62 -12.07 -26.10
CA TYR A 365 -19.89 -11.58 -26.65
C TYR A 365 -19.75 -10.86 -27.99
N LEU A 366 -18.55 -10.78 -28.56
CA LEU A 366 -18.30 -10.12 -29.84
C LEU A 366 -18.48 -11.11 -31.01
N HIS A 367 -19.07 -10.63 -32.10
CA HIS A 367 -19.24 -11.44 -33.30
C HIS A 367 -17.88 -11.81 -33.91
N GLY A 368 -17.69 -13.08 -34.24
CA GLY A 368 -16.43 -13.60 -34.76
C GLY A 368 -15.40 -13.99 -33.70
N PHE A 369 -15.77 -14.00 -32.41
CA PHE A 369 -14.91 -14.49 -31.33
C PHE A 369 -14.60 -15.99 -31.49
N GLN A 370 -13.33 -16.35 -31.29
CA GLN A 370 -12.87 -17.73 -31.28
C GLN A 370 -12.07 -18.00 -29.99
N GLU A 371 -12.51 -18.97 -29.20
CA GLU A 371 -11.93 -19.25 -27.88
C GLU A 371 -10.43 -19.56 -27.94
N ASN A 372 -9.99 -20.26 -28.99
CA ASN A 372 -8.58 -20.61 -29.20
C ASN A 372 -7.68 -19.39 -29.49
N PHE A 373 -8.23 -18.20 -29.72
CA PHE A 373 -7.48 -16.94 -29.88
C PHE A 373 -7.42 -16.11 -28.58
N SER A 374 -7.92 -16.60 -27.45
CA SER A 374 -8.00 -15.82 -26.20
C SER A 374 -6.66 -15.22 -25.74
N VAL A 375 -5.55 -15.95 -25.89
CA VAL A 375 -4.19 -15.44 -25.58
C VAL A 375 -3.80 -14.33 -26.56
N ALA A 376 -4.02 -14.54 -27.85
CA ALA A 376 -3.76 -13.55 -28.89
C ALA A 376 -4.58 -12.27 -28.67
N TYR A 377 -5.87 -12.38 -28.33
CA TYR A 377 -6.71 -11.21 -28.01
C TYR A 377 -6.17 -10.45 -26.79
N SER A 378 -5.75 -11.16 -25.74
CA SER A 378 -5.14 -10.53 -24.56
C SER A 378 -3.80 -9.86 -24.89
N ASN A 379 -3.01 -10.42 -25.81
CA ASN A 379 -1.73 -9.84 -26.21
C ASN A 379 -1.93 -8.60 -27.07
N PHE A 380 -2.84 -8.63 -28.06
CA PHE A 380 -3.15 -7.47 -28.87
C PHE A 380 -3.85 -6.36 -28.10
N ALA A 381 -4.64 -6.69 -27.07
CA ALA A 381 -5.17 -5.67 -26.16
C ALA A 381 -4.06 -4.88 -25.45
N LYS A 382 -2.86 -5.47 -25.26
CA LYS A 382 -1.69 -4.78 -24.73
C LYS A 382 -0.90 -4.03 -25.81
N LEU A 383 -0.81 -4.60 -27.02
CA LEU A 383 -0.14 -3.95 -28.16
C LEU A 383 -0.95 -2.78 -28.74
N LEU A 384 -2.26 -2.77 -28.52
CA LEU A 384 -3.22 -1.82 -29.08
C LEU A 384 -4.15 -1.27 -27.99
N PRO A 385 -3.61 -0.57 -26.97
CA PRO A 385 -4.35 -0.20 -25.77
C PRO A 385 -5.53 0.76 -26.01
N PHE A 386 -5.53 1.50 -27.12
CA PHE A 386 -6.58 2.48 -27.45
C PHE A 386 -7.52 2.04 -28.56
N TYR A 387 -7.35 0.81 -29.05
CA TYR A 387 -8.15 0.30 -30.15
C TYR A 387 -9.40 -0.42 -29.64
N ASP A 388 -10.44 -0.38 -30.45
CA ASP A 388 -11.64 -1.14 -30.20
C ASP A 388 -11.36 -2.66 -30.30
N ARG A 389 -12.27 -3.42 -29.68
CA ARG A 389 -12.10 -4.87 -29.57
C ARG A 389 -12.22 -5.61 -30.89
N TYR A 390 -12.94 -5.08 -31.88
CA TYR A 390 -12.99 -5.67 -33.21
C TYR A 390 -11.66 -5.46 -33.95
N THR A 391 -11.01 -4.31 -33.78
CA THR A 391 -9.67 -4.08 -34.32
C THR A 391 -8.64 -5.00 -33.66
N ILE A 392 -8.69 -5.15 -32.33
CA ILE A 392 -7.86 -6.12 -31.60
C ILE A 392 -8.05 -7.54 -32.15
N MET A 393 -9.31 -7.98 -32.32
CA MET A 393 -9.62 -9.30 -32.89
C MET A 393 -9.16 -9.45 -34.34
N LYS A 394 -9.31 -8.39 -35.16
CA LYS A 394 -8.86 -8.36 -36.56
C LYS A 394 -7.36 -8.62 -36.67
N TYR A 395 -6.54 -7.99 -35.84
CA TYR A 395 -5.09 -8.22 -35.86
C TYR A 395 -4.69 -9.55 -35.22
N ALA A 396 -5.39 -9.98 -34.16
CA ALA A 396 -5.19 -11.31 -33.58
C ALA A 396 -5.44 -12.44 -34.59
N HIS A 397 -6.47 -12.32 -35.44
CA HIS A 397 -6.77 -13.31 -36.48
C HIS A 397 -5.74 -13.34 -37.63
N LYS A 398 -4.87 -12.33 -37.76
CA LYS A 398 -3.77 -12.35 -38.72
C LYS A 398 -2.55 -13.15 -38.24
N LEU A 399 -2.49 -13.51 -36.95
CA LEU A 399 -1.33 -14.22 -36.42
C LEU A 399 -1.24 -15.64 -36.96
N ASP A 400 -0.01 -16.04 -37.27
CA ASP A 400 0.32 -17.45 -37.42
C ASP A 400 0.10 -18.17 -36.08
N ARG A 401 -0.62 -19.29 -36.12
CA ARG A 401 -0.93 -20.12 -34.94
C ARG A 401 0.32 -20.69 -34.27
N ASN A 402 1.44 -20.74 -34.98
CA ASN A 402 2.72 -21.20 -34.45
C ASN A 402 3.53 -20.12 -33.74
N SER A 403 3.17 -18.84 -33.92
CA SER A 403 3.90 -17.71 -33.33
C SER A 403 3.85 -17.68 -31.80
N ASN A 404 4.89 -17.10 -31.18
CA ASN A 404 4.89 -16.87 -29.73
C ASN A 404 3.79 -15.90 -29.31
N LEU A 405 3.47 -14.89 -30.14
CA LEU A 405 2.36 -13.96 -29.91
C LEU A 405 0.99 -14.65 -29.85
N PHE A 406 0.82 -15.81 -30.48
CA PHE A 406 -0.39 -16.62 -30.37
C PHE A 406 -0.40 -17.51 -29.12
N LYS A 407 0.76 -18.10 -28.77
CA LYS A 407 0.87 -19.15 -27.73
C LYS A 407 1.20 -18.62 -26.34
N LYS A 408 2.03 -17.59 -26.24
CA LYS A 408 2.63 -17.11 -24.99
C LYS A 408 2.02 -15.79 -24.57
N LYS A 409 1.84 -15.59 -23.26
CA LYS A 409 1.30 -14.34 -22.72
C LYS A 409 2.36 -13.25 -22.74
N LEU A 410 2.09 -12.16 -23.45
CA LEU A 410 2.91 -10.95 -23.47
C LEU A 410 2.89 -10.30 -22.09
N ILE A 411 4.06 -9.90 -21.58
CA ILE A 411 4.18 -9.10 -20.36
C ILE A 411 4.43 -7.62 -20.66
N GLY A 412 5.25 -7.31 -21.66
CA GLY A 412 5.56 -5.95 -22.10
C GLY A 412 6.29 -5.92 -23.44
N TYR A 413 6.58 -4.73 -23.96
CA TYR A 413 7.32 -4.51 -25.20
C TYR A 413 8.09 -3.18 -25.16
N GLU A 414 9.13 -3.06 -25.99
CA GLU A 414 10.03 -1.91 -26.06
C GLU A 414 10.49 -1.63 -27.50
N PHE A 415 10.83 -0.36 -27.80
CA PHE A 415 11.30 0.07 -29.12
C PHE A 415 12.80 0.39 -29.12
N TYR A 416 13.49 0.04 -30.20
CA TYR A 416 14.94 0.13 -30.34
C TYR A 416 15.35 0.76 -31.67
N ASN A 417 16.52 1.39 -31.67
CA ASN A 417 17.30 1.75 -32.84
C ASN A 417 18.62 0.97 -32.82
N GLY A 418 18.70 -0.11 -33.60
CA GLY A 418 19.78 -1.08 -33.51
C GLY A 418 19.73 -1.77 -32.15
N GLU A 419 20.80 -1.65 -31.36
CA GLU A 419 20.84 -2.16 -29.98
C GLU A 419 20.50 -1.11 -28.91
N ASN A 420 20.26 0.13 -29.33
CA ASN A 420 19.96 1.21 -28.39
C ASN A 420 18.46 1.30 -28.12
N LEU A 421 18.07 1.19 -26.85
CA LEU A 421 16.69 1.42 -26.41
C LEU A 421 16.27 2.86 -26.69
N ILE A 422 15.12 3.03 -27.35
CA ILE A 422 14.54 4.34 -27.60
C ILE A 422 13.77 4.77 -26.36
N LYS A 423 14.34 5.76 -25.66
CA LYS A 423 13.75 6.34 -24.44
C LYS A 423 12.76 7.46 -24.76
N ASN A 424 12.91 8.09 -25.93
CA ASN A 424 12.02 9.15 -26.36
C ASN A 424 11.33 8.88 -27.69
N LEU A 425 10.17 8.22 -27.62
CA LEU A 425 9.36 7.94 -28.80
C LEU A 425 8.93 9.21 -29.55
N ALA A 426 8.63 10.31 -28.85
CA ALA A 426 8.15 11.52 -29.51
C ALA A 426 9.21 12.15 -30.44
N LEU A 427 10.44 12.29 -29.96
CA LEU A 427 11.55 12.87 -30.74
C LEU A 427 12.25 11.87 -31.66
N GLU A 428 12.24 10.59 -31.29
CA GLU A 428 13.05 9.57 -31.96
C GLU A 428 12.23 8.53 -32.72
N LYS A 429 10.92 8.76 -32.91
CA LYS A 429 10.02 7.91 -33.70
C LYS A 429 10.60 7.49 -35.05
N SER A 430 11.28 8.41 -35.74
CA SER A 430 11.90 8.17 -37.04
C SER A 430 13.13 7.27 -37.01
N LYS A 431 13.73 7.06 -35.84
CA LYS A 431 14.93 6.23 -35.66
C LYS A 431 14.58 4.78 -35.26
N ILE A 432 13.33 4.50 -34.89
CA ILE A 432 12.90 3.18 -34.45
C ILE A 432 12.97 2.20 -35.62
N ASN A 433 13.67 1.09 -35.43
CA ASN A 433 13.81 0.03 -36.44
C ASN A 433 13.58 -1.39 -35.87
N LYS A 434 13.46 -1.53 -34.54
CA LYS A 434 13.27 -2.82 -33.86
C LYS A 434 12.26 -2.71 -32.72
N LEU A 435 11.40 -3.71 -32.57
CA LEU A 435 10.44 -3.90 -31.49
C LEU A 435 10.81 -5.18 -30.75
N LYS A 436 11.02 -5.11 -29.45
CA LYS A 436 11.29 -6.28 -28.61
C LYS A 436 10.07 -6.58 -27.75
N ILE A 437 9.59 -7.81 -27.78
CA ILE A 437 8.42 -8.27 -27.00
C ILE A 437 8.87 -9.29 -25.96
N TYR A 438 8.41 -9.11 -24.72
CA TYR A 438 8.74 -9.98 -23.59
C TYR A 438 7.54 -10.85 -23.21
N PHE A 439 7.80 -12.12 -22.90
CA PHE A 439 6.79 -13.12 -22.56
C PHE A 439 6.89 -13.59 -21.10
N GLY A 440 5.80 -14.15 -20.58
CA GLY A 440 5.67 -14.52 -19.17
C GLY A 440 6.58 -15.68 -18.69
N ASP A 441 7.22 -16.40 -19.60
CA ASP A 441 8.23 -17.43 -19.32
C ASP A 441 9.66 -16.88 -19.25
N GLY A 442 9.84 -15.56 -19.45
CA GLY A 442 11.13 -14.89 -19.42
C GLY A 442 11.83 -14.80 -20.78
N GLU A 443 11.27 -15.38 -21.84
CA GLU A 443 11.79 -15.25 -23.20
C GLU A 443 11.39 -13.91 -23.83
N PHE A 444 12.12 -13.50 -24.88
CA PHE A 444 11.81 -12.33 -25.69
C PHE A 444 11.97 -12.63 -27.19
N GLU A 445 11.31 -11.82 -28.02
CA GLU A 445 11.39 -11.91 -29.48
C GLU A 445 11.54 -10.52 -30.09
N ASP A 446 12.45 -10.41 -31.06
CA ASP A 446 12.74 -9.16 -31.78
C ASP A 446 12.01 -9.14 -33.12
N PHE A 447 11.30 -8.05 -33.38
CA PHE A 447 10.56 -7.79 -34.61
C PHE A 447 11.14 -6.55 -35.31
N LYS A 448 11.25 -6.62 -36.64
CA LYS A 448 11.68 -5.46 -37.44
C LYS A 448 10.52 -4.49 -37.63
N ILE A 449 10.74 -3.23 -37.29
CA ILE A 449 9.82 -2.14 -37.64
C ILE A 449 10.08 -1.73 -39.09
N THR A 450 9.05 -1.77 -39.93
CA THR A 450 9.16 -1.46 -41.36
C THR A 450 8.87 0.00 -41.64
N THR A 451 7.84 0.54 -41.02
CA THR A 451 7.41 1.92 -41.16
C THR A 451 6.59 2.37 -39.95
N PHE A 452 6.33 3.66 -39.84
CA PHE A 452 5.37 4.20 -38.90
C PHE A 452 4.44 5.17 -39.63
N LYS A 453 3.20 5.25 -39.16
CA LYS A 453 2.23 6.25 -39.64
C LYS A 453 1.74 7.07 -38.48
N GLU A 454 1.77 8.38 -38.67
CA GLU A 454 1.19 9.35 -37.76
C GLU A 454 -0.07 9.91 -38.39
N ASN A 455 -1.19 9.83 -37.67
CA ASN A 455 -2.41 10.47 -38.14
C ASN A 455 -2.43 11.96 -37.75
N THR A 456 -3.42 12.70 -38.26
CA THR A 456 -3.64 14.13 -37.98
C THR A 456 -3.86 14.46 -36.49
N TYR A 457 -3.96 13.45 -35.64
CA TYR A 457 -4.30 13.56 -34.23
C TYR A 457 -3.17 13.06 -33.29
N GLY A 458 -1.98 12.78 -33.82
CA GLY A 458 -0.79 12.38 -33.04
C GLY A 458 -0.76 10.92 -32.59
N ILE A 459 -1.66 10.08 -33.13
CA ILE A 459 -1.62 8.63 -32.96
C ILE A 459 -0.57 8.07 -33.92
N ILE A 460 0.43 7.39 -33.37
CA ILE A 460 1.51 6.78 -34.13
C ILE A 460 1.39 5.27 -34.06
N ASP A 461 1.23 4.64 -35.21
CA ASP A 461 1.29 3.18 -35.34
C ASP A 461 2.61 2.77 -35.95
N PHE A 462 3.29 1.81 -35.31
CA PHE A 462 4.48 1.17 -35.85
C PHE A 462 4.08 -0.15 -36.48
N PHE A 463 4.50 -0.34 -37.73
CA PHE A 463 4.23 -1.55 -38.49
C PHE A 463 5.41 -2.50 -38.32
N PHE A 464 5.10 -3.75 -38.00
CA PHE A 464 6.10 -4.79 -37.83
C PHE A 464 5.64 -6.08 -38.49
N GLU A 465 6.61 -6.83 -39.00
CA GLU A 465 6.33 -8.10 -39.68
C GLU A 465 6.45 -9.26 -38.69
N SER A 466 5.46 -10.15 -38.71
CA SER A 466 5.52 -11.44 -38.04
C SER A 466 5.14 -12.53 -39.03
N ALA A 467 6.11 -13.39 -39.36
CA ALA A 467 5.99 -14.36 -40.44
C ALA A 467 5.54 -13.71 -41.76
N ASN A 468 4.30 -13.95 -42.20
CA ASN A 468 3.73 -13.42 -43.46
C ASN A 468 2.68 -12.32 -43.24
N SER A 469 2.56 -11.80 -42.02
CA SER A 469 1.55 -10.82 -41.64
C SER A 469 2.18 -9.51 -41.19
N GLU A 470 1.73 -8.41 -41.79
CA GLU A 470 2.00 -7.07 -41.28
C GLU A 470 1.04 -6.76 -40.11
N LEU A 471 1.64 -6.52 -38.96
CA LEU A 471 0.98 -6.21 -37.71
C LEU A 471 1.28 -4.77 -37.31
N ILE A 472 0.48 -4.25 -36.37
CA ILE A 472 0.69 -2.93 -35.80
C ILE A 472 0.90 -3.05 -34.31
N VAL A 473 1.76 -2.18 -33.78
CA VAL A 473 1.85 -1.90 -32.36
C VAL A 473 1.67 -0.41 -32.16
N HIS A 474 0.87 -0.08 -31.16
CA HIS A 474 0.67 1.27 -30.71
C HIS A 474 1.34 1.42 -29.33
N PRO A 475 2.20 2.43 -29.11
CA PRO A 475 2.73 2.69 -27.78
C PRO A 475 1.59 3.02 -26.81
N ASN A 476 1.72 2.69 -25.53
CA ASN A 476 0.71 3.06 -24.52
C ASN A 476 0.67 4.57 -24.22
N SER A 477 1.06 5.44 -25.16
CA SER A 477 1.04 6.89 -24.99
C SER A 477 0.61 7.55 -26.30
N LEU A 478 -0.23 8.58 -26.18
CA LEU A 478 -0.45 9.54 -27.25
C LEU A 478 0.79 10.46 -27.35
N ILE A 479 1.28 10.64 -28.57
CA ILE A 479 2.47 11.45 -28.85
C ILE A 479 1.98 12.79 -29.39
N SER A 480 2.31 13.89 -28.71
CA SER A 480 1.88 15.24 -29.10
C SER A 480 2.94 16.27 -28.77
N ASP A 481 3.14 17.25 -29.66
CA ASP A 481 4.06 18.37 -29.43
C ASP A 481 3.67 19.22 -28.21
N LYS A 482 2.38 19.25 -27.84
CA LYS A 482 1.91 19.90 -26.60
C LYS A 482 2.41 19.20 -25.34
N LYS A 483 2.62 17.87 -25.42
CA LYS A 483 3.26 17.07 -24.37
C LYS A 483 4.68 17.59 -24.16
N ILE A 484 5.43 17.78 -25.24
CA ILE A 484 6.81 18.30 -25.20
C ILE A 484 6.85 19.66 -24.50
N ALA A 485 5.99 20.61 -24.89
CA ALA A 485 5.94 21.94 -24.28
C ALA A 485 5.59 21.91 -22.77
N LEU A 486 4.65 21.04 -22.36
CA LEU A 486 4.29 20.83 -20.96
C LEU A 486 5.49 20.34 -20.13
N PHE A 487 6.25 19.38 -20.67
CA PHE A 487 7.43 18.83 -20.02
C PHE A 487 8.64 19.77 -20.07
N SER A 488 8.79 20.60 -21.10
CA SER A 488 9.81 21.65 -21.13
C SER A 488 9.63 22.63 -19.97
N ASN A 489 8.39 23.04 -19.67
CA ASN A 489 8.13 23.90 -18.51
C ASN A 489 8.44 23.18 -17.19
N LEU A 490 8.09 21.89 -17.07
CA LEU A 490 8.45 21.09 -15.91
C LEU A 490 9.98 20.99 -15.75
N ILE A 491 10.73 20.75 -16.83
CA ILE A 491 12.20 20.74 -16.85
C ILE A 491 12.73 22.08 -16.35
N THR A 492 12.17 23.21 -16.79
CA THR A 492 12.57 24.54 -16.30
C THR A 492 12.30 24.70 -14.81
N ILE A 493 11.11 24.32 -14.32
CA ILE A 493 10.75 24.38 -12.90
C ILE A 493 11.70 23.52 -12.08
N LEU A 494 11.98 22.29 -12.51
CA LEU A 494 12.83 21.33 -11.78
C LEU A 494 14.31 21.73 -11.82
N LYS A 495 14.85 22.21 -12.96
CA LYS A 495 16.22 22.75 -13.05
C LYS A 495 16.44 23.95 -12.11
N ASN A 496 15.41 24.78 -11.94
CA ASN A 496 15.46 25.95 -11.07
C ASN A 496 15.12 25.64 -9.60
N THR A 497 14.69 24.41 -9.29
CA THR A 497 14.38 24.01 -7.91
C THR A 497 15.68 23.70 -7.18
N ASN A 498 15.89 24.32 -6.03
CA ASN A 498 17.02 24.01 -5.18
C ASN A 498 16.81 22.65 -4.50
N LEU A 499 17.46 21.60 -4.99
CA LEU A 499 17.44 20.22 -4.46
C LEU A 499 17.85 20.09 -2.98
N PHE A 500 18.39 21.16 -2.40
CA PHE A 500 18.96 21.23 -1.05
C PHE A 500 18.14 22.01 -0.03
N ASP A 501 16.94 22.49 -0.39
CA ASP A 501 16.05 23.00 0.65
C ASP A 501 15.64 21.83 1.55
N ASN A 502 16.04 21.86 2.83
CA ASN A 502 15.71 20.80 3.79
C ASN A 502 14.20 20.51 3.87
N LYS A 503 13.35 21.51 3.52
CA LYS A 503 11.90 21.35 3.41
C LYS A 503 11.46 20.27 2.43
N ILE A 504 12.29 19.95 1.43
CA ILE A 504 12.05 18.90 0.42
C ILE A 504 11.96 17.54 1.09
N TYR A 505 12.82 17.29 2.08
CA TYR A 505 12.89 16.01 2.77
C TYR A 505 11.89 15.91 3.92
N ASP A 506 11.43 17.05 4.43
CA ASP A 506 10.23 17.13 5.30
C ASP A 506 8.98 16.66 4.54
N THR A 507 8.80 17.01 3.26
CA THR A 507 7.60 16.59 2.49
C THR A 507 7.49 15.08 2.31
N GLN A 508 8.62 14.37 2.29
CA GLN A 508 8.62 12.93 2.16
C GLN A 508 8.63 12.19 3.49
N ASN A 509 8.72 12.86 4.65
CA ASN A 509 8.97 12.17 5.91
C ASN A 509 10.20 11.22 5.82
N VAL A 510 11.23 11.57 5.03
CA VAL A 510 12.47 10.77 4.99
C VAL A 510 13.14 10.91 6.34
N TYR A 511 13.52 9.77 6.94
CA TYR A 511 14.22 9.77 8.22
C TYR A 511 15.54 10.52 8.09
N VAL A 512 15.72 11.54 8.93
CA VAL A 512 16.95 12.32 9.03
C VAL A 512 17.65 11.88 10.31
N ILE A 513 18.80 11.22 10.21
CA ILE A 513 19.70 11.08 11.36
C ILE A 513 20.02 12.50 11.86
N PRO A 514 19.73 12.81 13.15
CA PRO A 514 20.03 14.12 13.70
C PRO A 514 21.52 14.46 13.51
N ASN A 515 21.81 15.69 13.11
CA ASN A 515 23.17 16.22 12.91
C ASN A 515 23.99 15.57 11.77
N VAL A 516 23.39 14.76 10.91
CA VAL A 516 24.01 14.34 9.64
C VAL A 516 23.23 15.01 8.50
N PRO A 517 23.88 15.74 7.58
CA PRO A 517 23.20 16.31 6.41
C PRO A 517 22.46 15.21 5.61
N ILE A 518 21.19 15.42 5.29
CA ILE A 518 20.36 14.43 4.57
C ILE A 518 21.01 13.95 3.26
N LYS A 519 21.71 14.87 2.60
CA LYS A 519 22.51 14.65 1.41
C LYS A 519 23.59 13.56 1.56
N GLU A 520 24.21 13.45 2.73
CA GLU A 520 25.18 12.40 3.06
C GLU A 520 24.48 11.07 3.35
N GLN A 521 23.28 11.12 3.95
CA GLN A 521 22.49 9.93 4.25
C GLN A 521 21.88 9.28 3.01
N LEU A 522 21.50 10.09 2.02
CA LEU A 522 20.95 9.63 0.74
C LEU A 522 22.02 9.50 -0.35
N PHE A 523 23.28 9.81 -0.04
CA PHE A 523 24.41 9.81 -0.97
C PHE A 523 24.18 10.65 -2.24
N ILE A 524 23.33 11.69 -2.16
CA ILE A 524 22.94 12.55 -3.30
C ILE A 524 24.05 13.54 -3.65
N ASP A 525 24.92 13.90 -2.69
CA ASP A 525 26.02 14.85 -2.87
C ASP A 525 26.93 14.51 -4.07
N ASN A 526 27.16 13.21 -4.32
CA ASN A 526 28.06 12.76 -5.39
C ASN A 526 27.37 12.68 -6.77
N HIS A 527 26.03 12.73 -6.81
CA HIS A 527 25.25 12.54 -8.03
C HIS A 527 24.45 13.78 -8.44
N GLU A 528 24.53 14.89 -7.70
CA GLU A 528 23.75 16.09 -7.96
C GLU A 528 23.98 16.65 -9.38
N GLN A 529 25.25 16.86 -9.74
CA GLN A 529 25.61 17.38 -11.05
C GLN A 529 25.15 16.43 -12.16
N GLU A 530 25.25 15.12 -11.93
CA GLU A 530 24.83 14.07 -12.85
C GLU A 530 23.31 14.06 -13.03
N ILE A 531 22.53 14.17 -11.94
CA ILE A 531 21.07 14.26 -11.95
C ILE A 531 20.63 15.53 -12.66
N LYS A 532 21.23 16.70 -12.37
CA LYS A 532 20.88 17.97 -13.03
C LYS A 532 21.22 17.97 -14.51
N ASN A 533 22.36 17.39 -14.90
CA ASN A 533 22.77 17.28 -16.30
C ASN A 533 21.89 16.28 -17.07
N ASN A 534 21.44 15.20 -16.42
CA ASN A 534 20.58 14.19 -17.04
C ASN A 534 19.08 14.44 -16.82
N LEU A 535 18.70 15.45 -16.06
CA LEU A 535 17.32 15.74 -15.67
C LEU A 535 16.40 15.85 -16.89
N GLU A 536 16.90 16.52 -17.93
CA GLU A 536 16.20 16.66 -19.20
C GLU A 536 15.95 15.32 -19.87
N ASN A 537 16.95 14.43 -19.90
CA ASN A 537 16.80 13.07 -20.43
C ASN A 537 15.84 12.22 -19.57
N ILE A 538 15.93 12.32 -18.24
CA ILE A 538 15.10 11.55 -17.29
C ILE A 538 13.64 12.00 -17.37
N ILE A 539 13.36 13.29 -17.22
CA ILE A 539 12.00 13.86 -17.30
C ILE A 539 11.41 13.56 -18.66
N THR A 540 12.18 13.71 -19.74
CA THR A 540 11.72 13.39 -21.08
C THR A 540 11.40 11.90 -21.23
N SER A 541 12.18 11.00 -20.62
CA SER A 541 11.89 9.56 -20.64
C SER A 541 10.62 9.23 -19.86
N ILE A 542 10.45 9.80 -18.66
CA ILE A 542 9.26 9.58 -17.82
C ILE A 542 8.02 10.16 -18.48
N ALA A 543 8.13 11.38 -19.03
CA ALA A 543 7.08 12.05 -19.79
C ALA A 543 6.46 11.15 -20.87
N ASN A 544 7.29 10.37 -21.57
CA ASN A 544 6.82 9.48 -22.63
C ASN A 544 5.99 8.31 -22.10
N ASN A 545 6.18 7.93 -20.84
CA ASN A 545 5.45 6.83 -20.20
C ASN A 545 4.24 7.30 -19.38
N ILE A 546 3.96 8.60 -19.31
CA ILE A 546 2.74 9.10 -18.66
C ILE A 546 1.60 9.10 -19.69
N ASP A 547 0.55 8.35 -19.37
CA ASP A 547 -0.68 8.26 -20.15
C ASP A 547 -1.47 9.58 -20.04
N ILE A 548 -1.32 10.48 -21.02
CA ILE A 548 -2.06 11.75 -21.06
C ILE A 548 -3.02 11.75 -22.26
N PHE A 549 -4.32 11.75 -21.96
CA PHE A 549 -5.37 11.47 -22.94
C PHE A 549 -6.00 12.69 -23.60
N ASP A 550 -5.86 13.89 -23.01
CA ASP A 550 -6.51 15.10 -23.52
C ASP A 550 -5.61 16.35 -23.37
N LEU A 551 -4.53 16.38 -24.15
CA LEU A 551 -3.59 17.52 -24.20
C LEU A 551 -4.16 18.75 -24.95
N ASN A 552 -5.37 18.64 -25.51
CA ASN A 552 -6.05 19.74 -26.17
C ASN A 552 -6.96 20.54 -25.24
N ASP A 553 -7.29 20.00 -24.06
CA ASP A 553 -8.06 20.68 -23.03
C ASP A 553 -7.15 21.52 -22.11
N ASN A 554 -7.27 22.84 -22.19
CA ASN A 554 -6.49 23.76 -21.38
C ASN A 554 -6.72 23.59 -19.87
N LYS A 555 -7.92 23.17 -19.44
CA LYS A 555 -8.21 22.94 -18.01
C LYS A 555 -7.49 21.69 -17.51
N PHE A 556 -7.48 20.64 -18.32
CA PHE A 556 -6.72 19.42 -18.00
C PHE A 556 -5.23 19.74 -17.86
N LEU A 557 -4.67 20.52 -18.79
CA LEU A 557 -3.27 20.96 -18.72
C LEU A 557 -2.98 21.78 -17.46
N GLU A 558 -3.91 22.63 -17.01
CA GLU A 558 -3.75 23.44 -15.81
C GLU A 558 -3.79 22.60 -14.52
N ILE A 559 -4.73 21.67 -14.40
CA ILE A 559 -4.80 20.72 -13.28
C ILE A 559 -3.52 19.88 -13.22
N TYR A 560 -3.13 19.31 -14.35
CA TYR A 560 -1.95 18.46 -14.42
C TYR A 560 -0.66 19.23 -14.11
N LYS A 561 -0.54 20.50 -14.53
CA LYS A 561 0.55 21.39 -14.11
C LYS A 561 0.57 21.57 -12.59
N LYS A 562 -0.59 21.82 -11.99
CA LYS A 562 -0.71 22.02 -10.53
C LYS A 562 -0.35 20.75 -9.75
N ASP A 563 -0.76 19.58 -10.23
CA ASP A 563 -0.41 18.29 -9.63
C ASP A 563 1.09 18.00 -9.76
N LEU A 564 1.68 18.24 -10.94
CA LEU A 564 3.12 18.15 -11.13
C LEU A 564 3.89 19.11 -10.22
N GLU A 565 3.43 20.35 -10.08
CA GLU A 565 4.05 21.34 -9.18
C GLU A 565 3.97 20.91 -7.71
N LYS A 566 2.86 20.28 -7.32
CA LYS A 566 2.66 19.72 -5.97
C LYS A 566 3.59 18.53 -5.71
N GLU A 567 3.78 17.66 -6.70
CA GLU A 567 4.56 16.42 -6.60
C GLU A 567 6.02 16.58 -7.08
N LYS A 568 6.43 17.77 -7.51
CA LYS A 568 7.76 18.02 -8.13
C LYS A 568 8.93 17.55 -7.26
N MET A 569 8.79 17.67 -5.93
CA MET A 569 9.80 17.24 -4.99
C MET A 569 9.87 15.72 -4.88
N LEU A 570 8.71 15.06 -4.98
CA LEU A 570 8.64 13.60 -4.99
C LEU A 570 9.32 13.03 -6.23
N PHE A 571 9.06 13.65 -7.37
CA PHE A 571 9.60 13.27 -8.66
C PHE A 571 11.12 13.37 -8.76
N ILE A 572 11.71 14.38 -8.12
CA ILE A 572 13.16 14.57 -8.07
C ILE A 572 13.88 13.51 -7.23
N LEU A 573 13.23 13.07 -6.15
CA LEU A 573 13.82 12.13 -5.18
C LEU A 573 13.74 10.67 -5.64
N ALA A 574 12.79 10.35 -6.51
CA ALA A 574 12.62 9.03 -7.13
C ALA A 574 13.59 8.87 -8.31
#